data_AF-A0A920H4T8-F1
#
_entry.id   AF-A0A920H4T8-F1
#
_cell.length_a   1.000
_cell.length_b   1.000
_cell.length_c   1.000
_cell.angle_alpha   90.00
_cell.angle_beta   90.00
_cell.angle_gamma   90.00
#
_symmetry.space_group_name_H-M   'P 1'
#
loop_
_entity.id
_entity.type
_entity.pdbx_description
1 polymer ?
#
loop_
_entity_poly.entity_id
_entity_poly.type
_entity_poly.pdbx_seq_one_letter_code
_entity_poly.pdbx_strand_id
1 'polypeptide(L)'
;MGSLDQDLLQEILDENSKSNSPKSLDTILCDTVISSALNSAKYAIDLGMPENKIIISCKISKVNLLIDVYSKISKLCNFPLHLGLTEAGSGRRGVVYSTAALAPLLINGIGDTIRVSLTTKLMVIEVKRSKYLRQYYRA
;
A
#
# COMPACT_ATOMS: atom_id res chain seq x y z
N MET A 1 -2.00 3.39 -12.06
CA MET A 1 -1.34 4.26 -11.07
C MET A 1 -1.46 5.68 -11.60
N GLY A 2 -2.46 6.45 -11.15
CA GLY A 2 -2.79 7.73 -11.78
C GLY A 2 -1.84 8.89 -11.47
N SER A 3 -1.06 8.78 -10.38
CA SER A 3 -0.26 9.88 -9.83
C SER A 3 1.12 9.41 -9.35
N LEU A 4 1.74 8.46 -10.06
CA LEU A 4 3.07 7.99 -9.73
C LEU A 4 4.10 9.11 -9.98
N ASP A 5 5.07 9.23 -9.08
CA ASP A 5 6.23 10.11 -9.24
C ASP A 5 7.08 9.63 -10.43
N GLN A 6 7.01 10.37 -11.54
CA GLN A 6 7.67 9.99 -12.79
C GLN A 6 9.18 10.21 -12.73
N ASP A 7 9.62 11.24 -12.01
CA ASP A 7 11.04 11.56 -11.88
C ASP A 7 11.73 10.47 -11.05
N LEU A 8 11.11 10.07 -9.93
CA LEU A 8 11.59 8.97 -9.11
C LEU A 8 11.55 7.62 -9.85
N LEU A 9 10.52 7.38 -10.68
CA LEU A 9 10.46 6.18 -11.51
C LEU A 9 11.64 6.13 -12.49
N GLN A 10 11.90 7.26 -13.16
CA GLN A 10 12.98 7.36 -14.13
C GLN A 10 14.34 7.14 -13.48
N GLU A 11 14.58 7.73 -12.30
CA GLU A 11 15.81 7.52 -11.52
C GLU A 11 16.02 6.02 -11.20
N ILE A 12 15.00 5.34 -10.67
CA ILE A 12 15.11 3.91 -10.33
C ILE A 12 15.30 3.04 -11.58
N LEU A 13 14.67 3.40 -12.72
CA LEU A 13 14.87 2.70 -13.99
C LEU A 13 16.30 2.83 -14.50
N ASP A 14 16.87 4.04 -14.43
CA ASP A 14 18.25 4.32 -14.84
C ASP A 14 19.24 3.55 -13.96
N GLU A 15 19.03 3.53 -12.65
CA GLU A 15 19.81 2.71 -11.72
C GLU A 15 19.69 1.21 -12.04
N ASN A 16 18.47 0.73 -12.29
CA ASN A 16 18.22 -0.67 -12.59
C ASN A 16 18.89 -1.11 -13.90
N SER A 17 18.98 -0.23 -14.89
CA SER A 17 19.65 -0.50 -16.18
C SER A 17 21.17 -0.71 -16.04
N LYS A 18 21.78 -0.11 -15.00
CA LYS A 18 23.21 -0.20 -14.68
C LYS A 18 23.54 -1.38 -13.76
N SER A 19 22.52 -2.08 -13.25
CA SER A 19 22.69 -3.19 -12.32
C SER A 19 23.10 -4.48 -13.04
N ASN A 20 23.98 -5.26 -12.41
CA ASN A 20 24.34 -6.61 -12.87
C ASN A 20 23.19 -7.62 -12.74
N SER A 21 22.13 -7.27 -12.02
CA SER A 21 20.91 -8.07 -11.87
C SER A 21 19.68 -7.17 -11.95
N PRO A 22 19.22 -6.81 -13.15
CA PRO A 22 18.05 -5.95 -13.34
C PRO A 22 16.79 -6.57 -12.74
N LYS A 23 16.06 -5.79 -11.95
CA LYS A 23 14.75 -6.14 -11.40
C LYS A 23 13.68 -6.08 -12.48
N SER A 24 12.58 -6.80 -12.26
CA SER A 24 11.39 -6.72 -13.11
C SER A 24 10.69 -5.36 -12.96
N LEU A 25 9.92 -4.97 -13.98
CA LEU A 25 9.12 -3.74 -13.95
C LEU A 25 8.16 -3.68 -12.76
N ASP A 26 7.51 -4.79 -12.40
CA ASP A 26 6.61 -4.83 -11.24
C ASP A 26 7.36 -4.58 -9.92
N THR A 27 8.60 -5.08 -9.81
CA THR A 27 9.46 -4.81 -8.65
C THR A 27 9.88 -3.35 -8.61
N ILE A 28 10.24 -2.77 -9.76
CA ILE A 28 10.60 -1.35 -9.86
C ILE A 28 9.41 -0.47 -9.47
N LEU A 29 8.22 -0.74 -10.01
CA LEU A 29 7.00 -0.02 -9.66
C LEU A 29 6.66 -0.14 -8.17
N CYS A 30 6.85 -1.33 -7.59
CA CYS A 30 6.71 -1.55 -6.16
C CYS A 30 7.67 -0.65 -5.36
N ASP A 31 8.96 -0.64 -5.74
CA ASP A 31 10.00 0.16 -5.12
C ASP A 31 9.70 1.66 -5.24
N THR A 32 9.35 2.15 -6.44
CA THR A 32 9.02 3.56 -6.69
C THR A 32 7.87 4.03 -5.81
N VAL A 33 6.77 3.26 -5.72
CA VAL A 33 5.60 3.65 -4.93
C VAL A 33 5.92 3.72 -3.44
N ILE A 34 6.70 2.75 -2.94
CA ILE A 34 7.11 2.72 -1.54
C ILE A 34 8.04 3.90 -1.23
N SER A 35 9.06 4.12 -2.07
CA SER A 35 10.01 5.22 -1.91
C SER A 35 9.30 6.57 -1.95
N SER A 36 8.37 6.79 -2.88
CA SER A 36 7.58 8.03 -2.97
C SER A 36 6.81 8.30 -1.67
N ALA A 37 6.15 7.27 -1.11
CA ALA A 37 5.38 7.39 0.13
C ALA A 37 6.28 7.68 1.36
N LEU A 38 7.40 6.96 1.49
CA LEU A 38 8.34 7.13 2.61
C LEU A 38 9.09 8.46 2.53
N ASN A 39 9.48 8.90 1.33
CA ASN A 39 10.09 10.21 1.10
C ASN A 39 9.12 11.33 1.48
N SER A 40 7.84 11.20 1.10
CA SER A 40 6.80 12.15 1.50
C SER A 40 6.59 12.21 3.01
N ALA A 41 6.56 11.06 3.68
CA ALA A 41 6.46 11.00 5.14
C ALA A 41 7.66 11.65 5.83
N LYS A 42 8.88 11.33 5.36
CA LYS A 42 10.11 11.95 5.86
C LYS A 42 10.09 13.46 5.67
N TYR A 43 9.70 13.94 4.49
CA TYR A 43 9.61 15.36 4.20
C TYR A 43 8.61 16.08 5.13
N ALA A 44 7.46 15.46 5.43
CA ALA A 44 6.52 16.02 6.38
C ALA A 44 7.11 16.14 7.80
N ILE A 45 7.91 15.15 8.23
CA ILE A 45 8.63 15.17 9.52
C ILE A 45 9.66 16.29 9.54
N ASP A 46 10.44 16.45 8.47
CA ASP A 46 11.45 17.51 8.34
C ASP A 46 10.82 18.91 8.41
N LEU A 47 9.56 19.05 7.99
CA LEU A 47 8.76 20.28 8.13
C LEU A 47 8.13 20.47 9.53
N GLY A 48 8.34 19.52 10.45
CA GLY A 48 7.86 19.58 11.83
C GLY A 48 6.57 18.81 12.12
N MET A 49 6.08 17.98 11.19
CA MET A 49 4.94 17.09 11.47
C MET A 49 5.36 15.97 12.43
N PRO A 50 4.67 15.78 13.57
CA PRO A 50 4.92 14.64 14.44
C PRO A 50 4.63 13.32 13.74
N GLU A 51 5.48 12.31 13.93
CA GLU A 51 5.30 10.97 13.31
C GLU A 51 3.93 10.35 13.60
N ASN A 52 3.42 10.55 14.82
CA ASN A 52 2.10 10.04 15.23
C ASN A 52 0.90 10.76 14.57
N LYS A 53 1.15 11.72 13.68
CA LYS A 53 0.16 12.39 12.84
C LYS A 53 0.23 11.94 11.38
N ILE A 54 1.08 10.98 11.05
CA ILE A 54 1.27 10.47 9.69
C ILE A 54 0.62 9.10 9.54
N ILE A 55 -0.12 8.92 8.43
CA ILE A 55 -0.69 7.64 8.00
C ILE A 55 -0.26 7.44 6.54
N ILE A 56 0.23 6.24 6.21
CA ILE A 56 0.70 5.92 4.85
C ILE A 56 -0.35 5.13 4.09
N SER A 57 -0.54 5.47 2.82
CA SER A 57 -1.31 4.65 1.88
C SER A 57 -0.64 4.63 0.50
N CYS A 58 -0.53 3.43 -0.07
CA CYS A 58 -0.06 3.22 -1.43
C CYS A 58 -1.20 2.56 -2.22
N LYS A 59 -2.04 3.35 -2.89
CA LYS A 59 -3.25 2.85 -3.56
C LYS A 59 -2.94 2.41 -4.99
N ILE A 60 -3.28 1.16 -5.28
CA ILE A 60 -2.94 0.45 -6.52
C ILE A 60 -4.21 -0.23 -7.03
N SER A 61 -4.36 -0.40 -8.34
CA SER A 61 -5.53 -1.07 -8.95
C SER A 61 -5.28 -2.53 -9.31
N LYS A 62 -4.02 -2.96 -9.36
CA LYS A 62 -3.62 -4.37 -9.56
C LYS A 62 -3.55 -5.08 -8.21
N VAL A 63 -4.29 -6.19 -8.08
CA VAL A 63 -4.41 -6.99 -6.84
C VAL A 63 -3.04 -7.48 -6.32
N ASN A 64 -2.27 -8.18 -7.16
CA ASN A 64 -0.99 -8.77 -6.72
C ASN A 64 0.02 -7.69 -6.31
N LEU A 65 0.17 -6.65 -7.14
CA LEU A 65 1.08 -5.54 -6.84
C LEU A 65 0.68 -4.79 -5.57
N LEU A 66 -0.62 -4.67 -5.26
CA LEU A 66 -1.09 -4.11 -3.99
C LEU A 66 -0.62 -4.95 -2.80
N ILE A 67 -0.74 -6.27 -2.90
CA ILE A 67 -0.29 -7.18 -1.85
C ILE A 67 1.23 -7.05 -1.65
N ASP A 68 2.01 -7.02 -2.73
CA ASP A 68 3.46 -6.89 -2.67
C ASP A 68 3.89 -5.57 -2.03
N VAL A 69 3.28 -4.46 -2.42
CA VAL A 69 3.59 -3.13 -1.89
C VAL A 69 3.30 -3.04 -0.39
N TYR A 70 2.13 -3.47 0.07
CA TYR A 70 1.80 -3.41 1.49
C TYR A 70 2.59 -4.43 2.33
N SER A 71 2.88 -5.61 1.76
CA SER A 71 3.74 -6.61 2.42
C SER A 71 5.17 -6.15 2.56
N LYS A 72 5.66 -5.34 1.62
CA LYS A 72 7.01 -4.77 1.68
C LYS A 72 7.08 -3.56 2.59
N ILE A 73 6.19 -2.57 2.44
CA ILE A 73 6.24 -1.34 3.24
C ILE A 73 5.99 -1.59 4.74
N SER A 74 5.16 -2.57 5.09
CA SER A 74 4.93 -2.96 6.49
C SER A 74 6.17 -3.50 7.21
N LYS A 75 7.20 -3.91 6.47
CA LYS A 75 8.50 -4.32 7.01
C LYS A 75 9.51 -3.16 7.07
N LEU A 76 9.25 -2.08 6.35
CA LEU A 76 10.17 -0.94 6.19
C LEU A 76 9.82 0.23 7.12
N CYS A 77 8.58 0.33 7.61
CA CYS A 77 8.17 1.41 8.50
C CYS A 77 7.11 0.97 9.52
N ASN A 78 6.94 1.76 10.58
CA ASN A 78 5.95 1.54 11.64
C ASN A 78 4.74 2.49 11.56
N PHE A 79 4.61 3.28 10.49
CA PHE A 79 3.45 4.15 10.31
C PHE A 79 2.17 3.33 10.16
N PRO A 80 1.02 3.81 10.67
CA PRO A 80 -0.26 3.20 10.38
C PRO A 80 -0.50 3.10 8.87
N LEU A 81 -0.97 1.94 8.41
CA LEU A 81 -1.22 1.68 7.00
C LEU A 81 -2.71 1.75 6.67
N HIS A 82 -3.09 2.68 5.80
CA HIS A 82 -4.44 2.77 5.25
C HIS A 82 -4.54 2.03 3.94
N LEU A 83 -5.13 0.84 3.97
CA LEU A 83 -5.27 -0.03 2.81
C LEU A 83 -6.42 0.40 1.92
N GLY A 84 -6.24 0.25 0.61
CA GLY A 84 -7.34 0.41 -0.33
C GLY A 84 -6.95 0.06 -1.75
N LEU A 85 -7.81 -0.73 -2.40
CA LEU A 85 -7.75 -0.98 -3.84
C LEU A 85 -8.43 0.19 -4.55
N THR A 86 -7.73 0.84 -5.48
CA THR A 86 -8.35 1.84 -6.36
C THR A 86 -8.90 1.16 -7.60
N GLU A 87 -9.93 1.75 -8.22
CA GLU A 87 -10.52 1.26 -9.48
C GLU A 87 -10.98 -0.22 -9.41
N ALA A 88 -11.50 -0.67 -8.26
CA ALA A 88 -11.99 -2.04 -8.10
C ALA A 88 -13.16 -2.39 -9.06
N GLY A 89 -13.83 -1.37 -9.61
CA GLY A 89 -14.97 -1.49 -10.49
C GLY A 89 -16.31 -1.48 -9.75
N SER A 90 -17.39 -1.74 -10.49
CA SER A 90 -18.77 -1.69 -9.98
C SER A 90 -19.28 -3.04 -9.49
N GLY A 91 -20.25 -3.00 -8.57
CA GLY A 91 -21.05 -4.17 -8.16
C GLY A 91 -20.21 -5.32 -7.60
N ARG A 92 -20.57 -6.56 -7.98
CA ARG A 92 -19.93 -7.79 -7.48
C ARG A 92 -18.44 -7.86 -7.80
N ARG A 93 -18.01 -7.32 -8.95
CA ARG A 93 -16.59 -7.32 -9.35
C ARG A 93 -15.75 -6.55 -8.36
N GLY A 94 -16.19 -5.33 -8.00
CA GLY A 94 -15.46 -4.50 -7.05
C GLY A 94 -15.38 -5.11 -5.66
N VAL A 95 -16.43 -5.81 -5.22
CA VAL A 95 -16.41 -6.57 -3.96
C VAL A 95 -15.37 -7.68 -4.03
N VAL A 96 -15.43 -8.54 -5.05
CA VAL A 96 -14.50 -9.68 -5.20
C VAL A 96 -13.05 -9.20 -5.30
N TYR A 97 -12.76 -8.18 -6.10
CA TYR A 97 -11.40 -7.67 -6.27
C TYR A 97 -10.87 -7.04 -4.98
N SER A 98 -11.70 -6.25 -4.29
CA SER A 98 -11.30 -5.65 -3.02
C SER A 98 -11.06 -6.71 -1.94
N THR A 99 -11.91 -7.74 -1.86
CA THR A 99 -11.70 -8.87 -0.95
C THR A 99 -10.42 -9.63 -1.29
N ALA A 100 -10.19 -9.95 -2.56
CA ALA A 100 -8.99 -10.66 -3.00
C ALA A 100 -7.70 -9.89 -2.72
N ALA A 101 -7.73 -8.56 -2.81
CA ALA A 101 -6.58 -7.71 -2.55
C ALA A 101 -6.31 -7.48 -1.06
N LEU A 102 -7.36 -7.33 -0.24
CA LEU A 102 -7.23 -6.93 1.16
C LEU A 102 -7.17 -8.11 2.13
N ALA A 103 -7.85 -9.22 1.86
CA ALA A 103 -7.91 -10.35 2.79
C ALA A 103 -6.52 -10.93 3.13
N PRO A 104 -5.60 -11.17 2.18
CA PRO A 104 -4.27 -11.70 2.49
C PRO A 104 -3.46 -10.76 3.40
N LEU A 105 -3.60 -9.45 3.21
CA LEU A 105 -2.92 -8.46 4.05
C LEU A 105 -3.46 -8.46 5.48
N LEU A 106 -4.79 -8.44 5.61
CA LEU A 106 -5.45 -8.40 6.91
C LEU A 106 -5.21 -9.69 7.73
N ILE A 107 -5.21 -10.85 7.08
CA ILE A 107 -4.89 -12.14 7.72
C ILE A 107 -3.45 -12.12 8.27
N ASN A 108 -2.52 -11.52 7.54
CA ASN A 108 -1.13 -11.34 7.98
C ASN A 108 -0.94 -10.16 8.96
N GLY A 109 -2.02 -9.54 9.43
CA GLY A 109 -1.97 -8.43 10.38
C GLY A 109 -1.44 -7.11 9.81
N ILE A 110 -1.50 -6.94 8.48
CA ILE A 110 -1.07 -5.73 7.77
C ILE A 110 -2.31 -4.87 7.51
N GLY A 111 -2.25 -3.60 7.89
CA GLY A 111 -3.33 -2.61 7.74
C GLY A 111 -3.97 -2.20 9.06
N ASP A 112 -4.11 -0.90 9.27
CA ASP A 112 -4.73 -0.30 10.46
C ASP A 112 -6.11 0.28 10.18
N THR A 113 -6.38 0.59 8.92
CA THR A 113 -7.69 1.01 8.42
C THR A 113 -7.81 0.62 6.95
N ILE A 114 -9.03 0.38 6.47
CA ILE A 114 -9.29 0.00 5.08
C ILE A 114 -10.32 0.95 4.46
N ARG A 115 -10.24 1.12 3.14
CA ARG A 115 -11.30 1.73 2.33
C ARG A 115 -11.55 0.89 1.09
N VAL A 116 -12.82 0.55 0.86
CA VAL A 116 -13.28 -0.14 -0.34
C VAL A 116 -14.02 0.84 -1.24
N SER A 117 -13.44 1.15 -2.39
CA SER A 117 -14.02 2.10 -3.36
C SER A 117 -14.76 1.35 -4.47
N LEU A 118 -16.09 1.25 -4.36
CA LEU A 118 -16.95 0.66 -5.39
C LEU A 118 -17.63 1.76 -6.20
N THR A 119 -17.64 1.63 -7.52
CA THR A 119 -18.12 2.68 -8.45
C THR A 119 -19.65 2.92 -8.41
N THR A 120 -20.43 2.27 -7.55
CA THR A 120 -21.88 2.53 -7.40
C THR A 120 -22.43 2.49 -5.95
N LYS A 121 -21.58 2.46 -4.93
CA LYS A 121 -21.95 2.70 -3.51
C LYS A 121 -20.66 2.76 -2.69
N LEU A 122 -20.38 3.88 -2.02
CA LEU A 122 -19.27 3.95 -1.07
C LEU A 122 -19.61 3.06 0.14
N MET A 123 -18.88 1.96 0.32
CA MET A 123 -18.85 1.25 1.60
C MET A 123 -17.52 1.58 2.29
N VAL A 124 -17.59 2.38 3.36
CA VAL A 124 -16.49 2.49 4.30
C VAL A 124 -16.66 1.38 5.32
N ILE A 125 -15.75 0.41 5.31
CA ILE A 125 -15.66 -0.60 6.37
C ILE A 125 -14.51 -0.16 7.27
N GLU A 126 -14.82 0.28 8.48
CA GLU A 126 -13.80 0.64 9.46
C GLU A 126 -13.32 -0.62 10.18
N VAL A 127 -12.13 -1.12 9.83
CA VAL A 127 -11.49 -2.18 10.62
C VAL A 127 -10.86 -1.52 11.83
N LYS A 128 -11.61 -1.42 12.94
CA LYS A 128 -11.02 -1.04 14.23
C LYS A 128 -10.16 -2.20 14.72
N ARG A 129 -8.87 -1.91 14.94
CA ARG A 129 -7.88 -2.83 15.51
C ARG A 129 -8.36 -3.33 16.87
N SER A 130 -9.05 -4.46 16.88
CA SER A 130 -9.30 -5.22 18.10
C SER A 130 -7.99 -5.91 18.46
N LYS A 131 -7.51 -5.71 19.69
CA LYS A 131 -6.30 -6.37 20.26
C LYS A 131 -6.32 -7.91 20.16
N TYR A 132 -7.41 -8.51 19.70
CA TYR A 132 -7.68 -9.95 19.68
C TYR A 132 -6.94 -10.75 18.61
N LEU A 133 -6.56 -10.18 17.45
CA LEU A 133 -5.94 -10.98 16.38
C LEU A 133 -4.45 -11.30 16.62
N ARG A 134 -3.74 -10.51 17.45
CA ARG A 134 -2.36 -10.86 17.87
C ARG A 134 -2.29 -12.07 18.81
N GLN A 135 -3.41 -12.44 19.44
CA GLN A 135 -3.47 -13.59 20.35
C GLN A 135 -3.76 -14.91 19.62
N TYR A 136 -4.34 -14.85 18.41
CA TYR A 136 -4.73 -16.04 17.64
C TYR A 136 -3.65 -16.57 16.68
N TYR A 137 -2.68 -15.74 16.29
CA TYR A 137 -1.61 -16.12 15.34
C TYR A 137 -0.21 -16.14 15.97
N ARG A 138 -0.11 -16.07 17.30
CA ARG A 138 1.08 -16.49 18.05
C ARG A 138 0.77 -17.82 18.74
N ALA A 139 0.84 -18.90 17.95
CA ALA A 139 1.06 -20.26 18.44
C ALA A 139 2.39 -20.73 17.85
#